data_AF-A0A3G1HDC8-F1
#
_entry.id   AF-A0A3G1HDC8-F1
#
_cell.length_a   1.000
_cell.length_b   1.000
_cell.length_c   1.000
_cell.angle_alpha   90.00
_cell.angle_beta   90.00
_cell.angle_gamma   90.00
#
_symmetry.space_group_name_H-M   'P 1'
#
loop_
_entity.id
_entity.type
_entity.pdbx_description
1 polymer ?
#
loop_
_entity_poly.entity_id
_entity_poly.type
_entity_poly.pdbx_seq_one_letter_code
_entity_poly.pdbx_strand_id
1 'polypeptide(L)' 'MATWSNYSLLDAMSPLMEQLMFFHDHTMTILLMILAMVAYIMTAMMTNKYINKTLLEGQTIEIIWTIMPTVTLV' A
#
# COMPACT_ATOMS: atom_id res chain seq x y z
N MET A 1 6.85 -9.79 26.92
CA MET A 1 5.93 -10.95 26.85
C MET A 1 4.68 -10.50 26.13
N ALA A 2 4.11 -11.34 25.26
CA ALA A 2 2.87 -10.97 24.56
C ALA A 2 1.70 -10.88 25.55
N THR A 3 1.04 -9.73 25.59
CA THR A 3 -0.24 -9.57 26.28
C THR A 3 -1.38 -9.89 25.32
N TRP A 4 -2.53 -10.26 25.87
CA TRP A 4 -3.75 -10.43 25.08
C TRP A 4 -4.05 -9.14 24.30
N SER A 5 -4.53 -9.28 23.06
CA SER A 5 -4.87 -8.18 22.14
C SER A 5 -3.72 -7.28 21.63
N ASN A 6 -2.46 -7.71 21.72
CA ASN A 6 -1.38 -6.99 21.05
C ASN A 6 -1.35 -7.25 19.54
N TYR A 7 -1.50 -6.18 18.74
CA TYR A 7 -1.36 -6.20 17.29
C TYR A 7 0.04 -5.82 16.80
N SER A 8 0.83 -5.14 17.64
CA SER A 8 2.20 -4.73 17.33
C SER A 8 3.21 -5.84 17.62
N LEU A 9 4.43 -5.69 17.07
CA LEU A 9 5.58 -6.49 17.45
C LEU A 9 5.91 -6.28 18.94
N LEU A 10 6.57 -7.29 19.54
CA LEU A 10 7.12 -7.16 20.88
C LEU A 10 8.38 -6.29 20.84
N ASP A 11 8.67 -5.60 21.94
CA ASP A 11 9.88 -4.80 22.09
C ASP A 11 11.14 -5.62 21.78
N ALA A 12 12.07 -4.99 21.07
CA ALA A 12 13.32 -5.65 20.67
C ALA A 12 14.20 -5.98 21.88
N MET A 13 14.67 -7.22 21.91
CA MET A 13 15.65 -7.72 22.89
C MET A 13 17.06 -7.87 22.29
N SER A 14 17.24 -7.57 21.00
CA SER A 14 18.52 -7.62 20.31
C SER A 14 18.61 -6.53 19.23
N PRO A 15 19.82 -6.06 18.88
CA PRO A 15 20.01 -5.05 17.82
C PRO A 15 19.45 -5.49 16.47
N LEU A 16 19.44 -6.81 16.20
CA LEU A 16 18.86 -7.36 14.97
C LEU A 16 17.33 -7.23 14.94
N MET A 17 16.67 -7.46 16.08
CA MET A 17 15.21 -7.29 16.18
C MET A 17 14.81 -5.83 15.98
N GLU A 18 15.63 -4.88 16.44
CA GLU A 18 15.40 -3.46 16.21
C GLU A 18 15.44 -3.09 14.71
N GLN A 19 16.41 -3.61 13.97
CA GLN A 19 16.47 -3.43 12.51
C GLN A 19 15.27 -4.06 11.78
N LEU A 20 14.79 -5.22 12.25
CA LEU A 20 13.60 -5.85 11.68
C LEU A 20 12.33 -5.05 11.96
N MET A 21 12.21 -4.41 13.14
CA MET A 21 11.09 -3.51 13.43
C MET A 21 11.10 -2.29 12.51
N PHE A 22 12.26 -1.66 12.29
CA PHE A 22 12.36 -0.55 11.33
C PHE A 22 11.99 -0.98 9.90
N PHE A 23 12.45 -2.15 9.46
CA PHE A 23 12.10 -2.69 8.15
C PHE A 23 10.60 -3.00 8.03
N HIS A 24 10.02 -3.60 9.07
CA HIS A 24 8.59 -3.88 9.14
C HIS A 24 7.77 -2.60 9.02
N ASP A 25 8.09 -1.57 9.80
CA ASP A 25 7.35 -0.32 9.80
C ASP A 25 7.44 0.37 8.43
N HIS A 26 8.62 0.39 7.80
CA HIS A 26 8.77 0.90 6.45
C HIS A 26 7.90 0.13 5.44
N THR A 27 7.94 -1.20 5.47
CA THR A 27 7.14 -2.05 4.56
C THR A 27 5.64 -1.83 4.77
N MET A 28 5.19 -1.72 6.03
CA MET A 28 3.79 -1.47 6.36
C MET A 28 3.30 -0.11 5.89
N THR A 29 4.14 0.93 5.92
CA THR A 29 3.78 2.25 5.37
C THR A 29 3.58 2.20 3.85
N ILE A 30 4.42 1.48 3.11
CA ILE A 30 4.27 1.30 1.66
C ILE A 30 2.98 0.54 1.35
N LEU A 31 2.73 -0.56 2.06
CA LEU A 31 1.54 -1.39 1.86
C LEU A 31 0.26 -0.59 2.11
N LEU A 32 0.21 0.19 3.19
CA LEU A 32 -0.93 1.06 3.51
C LEU A 32 -1.15 2.15 2.45
N MET A 33 -0.06 2.74 1.92
CA MET A 33 -0.15 3.72 0.84
C MET A 33 -0.79 3.12 -0.42
N ILE A 34 -0.38 1.92 -0.82
CA ILE A 34 -0.94 1.23 -1.99
C ILE A 34 -2.42 0.90 -1.76
N LEU A 35 -2.78 0.36 -0.59
CA LEU A 35 -4.18 0.04 -0.27
C LEU A 35 -5.06 1.29 -0.24
N ALA A 36 -4.58 2.40 0.32
CA ALA A 36 -5.30 3.67 0.33
C ALA A 36 -5.53 4.21 -1.09
N MET A 37 -4.52 4.13 -1.96
CA MET A 37 -4.64 4.53 -3.37
C MET A 37 -5.68 3.69 -4.11
N VAL A 38 -5.65 2.37 -3.94
CA VAL A 38 -6.63 1.47 -4.57
C VAL A 38 -8.05 1.72 -4.05
N ALA A 39 -8.22 1.89 -2.74
CA ALA A 39 -9.52 2.19 -2.14
C ALA A 39 -10.07 3.53 -2.67
N TYR A 40 -9.21 4.54 -2.82
CA TYR A 40 -9.59 5.82 -3.42
C TYR A 40 -10.06 5.66 -4.87
N ILE A 41 -9.32 4.95 -5.71
CA ILE A 41 -9.70 4.72 -7.12
C ILE A 41 -11.03 3.96 -7.20
N MET A 42 -11.20 2.91 -6.39
CA MET A 42 -12.43 2.13 -6.36
C MET A 42 -13.65 2.97 -5.96
N THR A 43 -13.52 3.79 -4.91
CA THR A 43 -14.61 4.67 -4.47
C THR A 43 -14.93 5.76 -5.49
N ALA A 44 -13.92 6.33 -6.15
CA ALA A 44 -14.10 7.31 -7.22
C ALA A 44 -14.83 6.71 -8.43
N MET A 45 -14.50 5.47 -8.82
CA MET A 45 -15.17 4.79 -9.93
C MET A 45 -16.64 4.47 -9.63
N MET A 46 -16.94 4.06 -8.40
CA MET A 46 -18.32 3.76 -7.98
C MET A 46 -19.21 5.02 -7.91
N THR A 47 -18.63 6.19 -7.62
CA THR A 47 -19.36 7.46 -7.54
C THR A 47 -19.42 8.22 -8.86
N ASN A 48 -18.71 7.75 -9.89
CA ASN A 48 -18.67 8.41 -11.19
C ASN A 48 -19.97 8.20 -11.97
N LYS A 49 -20.60 9.32 -12.39
CA LYS A 49 -21.84 9.30 -13.19
C LYS A 49 -21.59 9.30 -14.70
N TYR A 50 -20.36 9.55 -15.14
CA TYR A 50 -20.00 9.65 -16.56
C TYR A 50 -19.52 8.29 -17.08
N ILE A 51 -20.20 7.78 -18.11
CA ILE A 51 -19.85 6.52 -18.76
C ILE A 51 -18.90 6.80 -19.92
N ASN A 52 -17.64 6.38 -19.80
CA ASN A 52 -16.70 6.37 -20.91
C ASN A 52 -16.59 4.95 -21.50
N LYS A 53 -17.11 4.74 -22.72
CA LYS A 53 -17.09 3.44 -23.41
C LYS A 53 -15.75 3.12 -24.10
N THR A 54 -14.87 4.10 -24.31
CA THR A 54 -13.57 3.89 -24.99
C THR A 54 -12.43 3.60 -24.03
N LEU A 55 -12.68 3.59 -22.71
CA LEU A 55 -11.70 3.29 -21.67
C LEU A 55 -11.41 1.78 -21.51
N LEU A 56 -11.53 1.00 -22.59
CA LEU A 56 -11.36 -0.46 -22.56
C LEU A 56 -9.89 -0.87 -22.68
N GLU A 57 -9.09 -0.07 -23.38
CA GLU A 57 -7.63 -0.18 -23.42
C GLU A 57 -7.00 1.19 -23.17
N GLY A 58 -6.30 1.31 -22.05
CA GLY A 58 -5.62 2.53 -21.63
C GLY A 58 -4.16 2.24 -21.30
N GLN A 59 -3.34 1.96 -22.31
CA GLN A 59 -1.90 1.68 -22.12
C GLN A 59 -1.18 2.76 -21.29
N THR A 60 -1.57 4.01 -21.46
CA THR A 60 -1.03 5.11 -20.65
C THR A 60 -1.38 4.97 -19.15
N ILE A 61 -2.58 4.50 -18.83
CA ILE A 61 -3.03 4.26 -17.44
C ILE A 61 -2.25 3.07 -16.85
N GLU A 62 -2.01 2.04 -17.65
CA GLU A 62 -1.21 0.88 -17.23
C GLU A 62 0.23 1.25 -16.89
N ILE A 63 0.85 2.08 -17.72
CA ILE A 63 2.21 2.60 -17.47
C ILE A 63 2.22 3.42 -16.17
N ILE A 64 1.22 4.27 -15.96
CA ILE A 64 1.14 5.11 -14.75
C ILE A 64 1.02 4.25 -13.48
N TRP A 65 0.12 3.26 -13.45
CA TRP A 65 -0.08 2.42 -12.26
C TRP A 65 0.97 1.32 -12.07
N THR A 66 1.87 1.09 -13.03
CA THR A 66 3.01 0.14 -12.89
C THR A 66 4.25 0.87 -12.39
N ILE A 67 4.52 2.07 -12.91
CA ILE A 67 5.66 2.89 -12.48
C ILE A 67 5.46 3.41 -11.07
N MET A 68 4.26 3.90 -10.72
CA MET A 68 4.01 4.45 -9.38
C MET A 68 4.38 3.48 -8.24
N PRO A 69 3.89 2.22 -8.22
CA PRO A 69 4.30 1.23 -7.21
C PRO A 69 5.77 0.87 -7.27
N THR A 70 6.36 0.82 -8.47
CA THR A 70 7.77 0.48 -8.63
C THR A 70 8.66 1.55 -7.98
N VAL A 71 8.34 2.84 -8.17
CA VAL A 71 9.06 3.94 -7.51
C VAL A 71 8.87 3.92 -6.00
N THR A 72 7.72 3.49 -5.48
CA THR A 72 7.53 3.37 -4.02
C THR A 72 8.28 2.21 -3.38
N LEU A 73 8.72 1.22 -4.17
CA LEU A 73 9.42 0.02 -3.69
C LEU A 73 10.96 0.13 -3.75
N VAL A 74 11.49 1.12 -4.46
CA VAL A 74 12.93 1.40 -4.62
C VAL A 74 13.37 2.45 -3.61
#